data_AF-A0A352X2L4-F1
#
_entry.id   AF-A0A352X2L4-F1
#
_cell.length_a   1.000
_cell.length_b   1.000
_cell.length_c   1.000
_cell.angle_alpha   90.00
_cell.angle_beta   90.00
_cell.angle_gamma   90.00
#
_symmetry.space_group_name_H-M   'P 1'
#
loop_
_entity.id
_entity.type
_entity.pdbx_description
1 polymer ?
#
loop_
_entity_poly.entity_id
_entity_poly.type
_entity_poly.pdbx_seq_one_letter_code
_entity_poly.pdbx_strand_id
1 'polypeptide(L)'
;MSQWLKLEAKVHQVAIAGQVRDGETSGPIHQARVKIVDMPDSLKTKLALKAKQYGVNWENLPQRLDQTYSAVDGFFHFIDLPEGEYKLAVSLPGSGTRYGEAETTVNISSDGDKIKLAAADISLPPTAIKGKVINNDNTAVVMAKIQVVGSGEYTFSNGEGQYLLIGLETSSQKRTVQVSARGYRLSSQHVQLNRGETKIIDFQLQELSITLGEAQTAFEEDISTTEIKEEIQEGILPKNIRKEPQPRTSKRNIKKKP
;
A
#
# COMPACT_ATOMS: atom_id res chain seq x y z
N MET A 1 -35.52 59.07 -6.93
CA MET A 1 -35.69 57.85 -7.75
C MET A 1 -34.66 56.84 -7.29
N SER A 2 -35.08 55.84 -6.52
CA SER A 2 -34.16 54.82 -5.99
C SER A 2 -33.93 53.75 -7.05
N GLN A 3 -32.71 53.70 -7.59
CA GLN A 3 -32.24 52.63 -8.46
C GLN A 3 -32.07 51.38 -7.58
N TRP A 4 -33.04 50.47 -7.65
CA TRP A 4 -32.92 49.17 -6.99
C TRP A 4 -31.79 48.38 -7.65
N LEU A 5 -30.84 47.89 -6.85
CA LEU A 5 -29.82 46.94 -7.31
C LEU A 5 -30.54 45.71 -7.87
N LYS A 6 -30.44 45.47 -9.18
CA LYS A 6 -30.79 44.19 -9.77
C LYS A 6 -29.75 43.17 -9.31
N LEU A 7 -30.11 42.38 -8.31
CA LEU A 7 -29.34 41.20 -7.90
C LEU A 7 -29.63 40.10 -8.92
N GLU A 8 -28.85 40.05 -9.99
CA GLU A 8 -28.88 38.91 -10.92
C GLU A 8 -28.17 37.73 -10.26
N ALA A 9 -28.84 36.58 -10.20
CA ALA A 9 -28.25 35.34 -9.71
C ALA A 9 -27.14 34.93 -10.69
N LYS A 10 -25.88 35.04 -10.25
CA LYS A 10 -24.75 34.56 -11.05
C LYS A 10 -24.78 33.04 -11.06
N VAL A 11 -25.10 32.46 -12.22
CA VAL A 11 -25.03 31.01 -12.41
C VAL A 11 -23.57 30.60 -12.44
N HIS A 12 -23.17 29.79 -11.46
CA HIS A 12 -21.84 29.20 -11.43
C HIS A 12 -21.73 28.11 -12.50
N GLN A 13 -20.70 28.18 -13.34
CA GLN A 13 -20.48 27.24 -14.43
C GLN A 13 -19.21 26.43 -14.18
N VAL A 14 -19.28 25.11 -14.40
CA VAL A 14 -18.11 24.24 -14.31
C VAL A 14 -17.20 24.52 -15.50
N ALA A 15 -15.98 24.94 -15.20
CA ALA A 15 -15.00 25.34 -16.21
C ALA A 15 -13.99 24.22 -16.49
N ILE A 16 -13.53 23.55 -15.43
CA ILE A 16 -12.67 22.36 -15.53
C ILE A 16 -13.31 21.25 -14.69
N ALA A 17 -13.37 20.03 -15.20
CA ALA A 17 -13.63 18.85 -14.39
C ALA A 17 -12.82 17.65 -14.88
N GLY A 18 -12.56 16.71 -13.99
CA GLY A 18 -11.84 15.49 -14.34
C GLY A 18 -11.78 14.54 -13.17
N GLN A 19 -11.08 13.43 -13.37
CA GLN A 19 -10.89 12.42 -12.35
C GLN A 19 -9.41 12.19 -12.07
N VAL A 20 -9.06 12.07 -10.79
CA VAL A 20 -7.74 11.63 -10.35
C VAL A 20 -7.75 10.13 -10.15
N ARG A 21 -6.82 9.43 -10.81
CA ARG A 21 -6.71 7.97 -10.78
C ARG A 21 -5.29 7.52 -10.45
N ASP A 22 -5.18 6.31 -9.92
CA ASP A 22 -3.91 5.61 -9.76
C ASP A 22 -3.41 5.11 -11.11
N GLY A 23 -2.14 5.37 -11.42
CA GLY A 23 -1.58 5.10 -12.74
C GLY A 23 -1.32 3.64 -13.09
N GLU A 24 -1.39 2.72 -12.13
CA GLU A 24 -1.22 1.28 -12.39
C GLU A 24 -2.56 0.54 -12.35
N THR A 25 -3.46 0.92 -11.42
CA THR A 25 -4.74 0.23 -11.19
C THR A 25 -5.92 0.92 -11.85
N SER A 26 -5.76 2.16 -12.33
CA SER A 26 -6.85 3.03 -12.81
C SER A 26 -7.95 3.32 -11.77
N GLY A 27 -7.72 2.93 -10.51
CA GLY A 27 -8.63 3.16 -9.40
C GLY A 27 -8.72 4.64 -9.05
N PRO A 28 -9.88 5.12 -8.58
CA PRO A 28 -10.03 6.52 -8.18
C PRO A 28 -9.17 6.84 -6.95
N ILE A 29 -8.56 8.02 -6.91
CA ILE A 29 -7.82 8.51 -5.75
C ILE A 29 -8.63 9.59 -5.06
N HIS A 30 -9.02 9.32 -3.81
CA HIS A 30 -9.65 10.29 -2.93
C HIS A 30 -8.63 11.27 -2.34
N GLN A 31 -9.06 12.50 -2.05
CA GLN A 31 -8.25 13.51 -1.36
C GLN A 31 -6.95 13.93 -2.07
N ALA A 32 -6.77 13.56 -3.34
CA ALA A 32 -5.73 14.17 -4.16
C ALA A 32 -6.02 15.66 -4.30
N ARG A 33 -5.04 16.47 -3.93
CA ARG A 33 -5.06 17.92 -4.07
C ARG A 33 -4.74 18.28 -5.52
N VAL A 34 -5.68 18.97 -6.16
CA VAL A 34 -5.51 19.53 -7.50
C VAL A 34 -5.34 21.04 -7.34
N LYS A 35 -4.20 21.57 -7.79
CA LYS A 35 -3.85 22.99 -7.70
C LYS A 35 -3.59 23.57 -9.08
N ILE A 36 -4.10 24.77 -9.33
CA ILE A 36 -3.74 25.56 -10.50
C ILE A 36 -2.39 26.22 -10.22
N VAL A 37 -1.37 25.86 -11.00
CA VAL A 37 0.02 26.36 -10.85
C VAL A 37 0.40 27.39 -11.91
N ASP A 38 -0.27 27.37 -13.06
CA ASP A 38 -0.20 28.46 -14.04
C ASP A 38 -1.60 28.76 -14.59
N MET A 39 -1.85 30.03 -14.89
CA MET A 39 -3.18 30.55 -15.21
C MET A 39 -3.12 31.95 -15.85
N PRO A 40 -4.23 32.41 -16.46
CA PRO A 40 -4.33 33.76 -17.02
C PRO A 40 -4.18 34.87 -15.95
N ASP A 41 -3.69 36.04 -16.38
CA ASP A 41 -3.45 37.19 -15.49
C ASP A 41 -4.70 37.69 -14.75
N SER A 42 -5.87 37.51 -15.36
CA SER A 42 -7.17 37.84 -14.75
C SER A 42 -7.40 37.06 -13.46
N LEU A 43 -7.10 35.76 -13.46
CA LEU A 43 -7.18 34.93 -12.26
C LEU A 43 -6.03 35.21 -11.29
N LYS A 44 -4.80 35.37 -11.79
CA LYS A 44 -3.62 35.74 -10.96
C LYS A 44 -3.91 36.99 -10.12
N THR A 45 -4.45 38.04 -10.75
CA THR A 45 -4.81 39.29 -10.08
C THR A 45 -5.88 39.07 -9.00
N LYS A 46 -6.92 38.28 -9.30
CA LYS A 46 -8.00 37.96 -8.35
C LYS A 46 -7.48 37.17 -7.14
N LEU A 47 -6.60 36.20 -7.35
CA LEU A 47 -5.95 35.45 -6.28
C LEU A 47 -5.06 36.34 -5.43
N ALA A 48 -4.28 37.24 -6.03
CA ALA A 48 -3.43 38.17 -5.28
C ALA A 48 -4.24 39.11 -4.37
N LEU A 49 -5.38 39.61 -4.85
CA LEU A 49 -6.30 40.41 -4.04
C LEU A 49 -6.87 39.61 -2.87
N LYS A 50 -7.26 38.35 -3.11
CA LYS A 50 -7.78 37.46 -2.07
C LYS A 50 -6.70 37.08 -1.06
N ALA A 51 -5.48 36.81 -1.50
CA ALA A 51 -4.36 36.55 -0.62
C ALA A 51 -4.07 37.75 0.30
N LYS A 52 -4.13 38.99 -0.21
CA LYS A 52 -4.03 40.20 0.63
C LYS A 52 -5.16 40.32 1.64
N GLN A 53 -6.39 39.95 1.26
CA GLN A 53 -7.57 39.99 2.14
C GLN A 53 -7.44 39.01 3.31
N TYR A 54 -6.91 37.81 3.07
CA TYR A 54 -6.81 36.75 4.08
C TYR A 54 -5.44 36.67 4.77
N GLY A 55 -4.43 37.36 4.25
CA GLY A 55 -3.08 37.42 4.81
C GLY A 55 -2.49 36.02 5.04
N VAL A 56 -1.95 35.79 6.24
CA VAL A 56 -1.35 34.52 6.66
C VAL A 56 -2.31 33.33 6.62
N ASN A 57 -3.62 33.57 6.69
CA ASN A 57 -4.62 32.51 6.67
C ASN A 57 -4.90 31.98 5.26
N TRP A 58 -4.45 32.69 4.21
CA TRP A 58 -4.67 32.31 2.81
C TRP A 58 -4.24 30.87 2.49
N GLU A 59 -3.08 30.45 3.01
CA GLU A 59 -2.56 29.10 2.75
C GLU A 59 -3.35 27.98 3.42
N ASN A 60 -4.05 28.31 4.52
CA ASN A 60 -4.81 27.34 5.32
C ASN A 60 -6.31 27.38 5.00
N LEU A 61 -6.74 28.15 4.00
CA LEU A 61 -8.15 28.21 3.63
C LEU A 61 -8.61 26.85 3.08
N PRO A 62 -9.70 26.27 3.63
CA PRO A 62 -10.21 24.98 3.19
C PRO A 62 -10.77 25.04 1.76
N GLN A 63 -11.17 26.23 1.30
CA GLN A 63 -11.62 26.47 -0.06
C GLN A 63 -10.83 27.62 -0.67
N ARG A 64 -10.20 27.34 -1.81
CA ARG A 64 -9.49 28.34 -2.61
C ARG A 64 -9.93 28.23 -4.06
N LEU A 65 -9.86 29.33 -4.80
CA LEU A 65 -10.23 29.35 -6.21
C LEU A 65 -9.22 28.59 -7.09
N ASP A 66 -7.98 28.48 -6.62
CA ASP A 66 -6.86 27.82 -7.29
C ASP A 66 -6.60 26.39 -6.78
N GLN A 67 -7.41 25.88 -5.84
CA GLN A 67 -7.19 24.56 -5.27
C GLN A 67 -8.50 23.84 -4.93
N THR A 68 -8.55 22.56 -5.26
CA THR A 68 -9.63 21.65 -4.86
C THR A 68 -9.06 20.30 -4.44
N TYR A 69 -9.91 19.45 -3.88
CA TYR A 69 -9.60 18.07 -3.52
C TYR A 69 -10.55 17.14 -4.26
N SER A 70 -10.02 16.03 -4.76
CA SER A 70 -10.83 14.99 -5.37
C SER A 70 -11.76 14.32 -4.34
N ALA A 71 -12.97 14.04 -4.77
CA ALA A 71 -13.99 13.34 -4.00
C ALA A 71 -13.69 11.84 -3.87
N VAL A 72 -14.56 11.08 -3.21
CA VAL A 72 -14.36 9.62 -2.94
C VAL A 72 -14.25 8.80 -4.22
N ASP A 73 -14.92 9.24 -5.27
CA ASP A 73 -14.88 8.70 -6.63
C ASP A 73 -13.73 9.27 -7.48
N GLY A 74 -12.84 10.07 -6.89
CA GLY A 74 -11.70 10.69 -7.56
C GLY A 74 -12.04 11.92 -8.39
N PHE A 75 -13.32 12.32 -8.51
CA PHE A 75 -13.70 13.47 -9.32
C PHE A 75 -13.35 14.79 -8.65
N PHE A 76 -12.97 15.77 -9.45
CA PHE A 76 -12.74 17.15 -9.03
C PHE A 76 -13.30 18.13 -10.07
N HIS A 77 -13.52 19.37 -9.66
CA HIS A 77 -13.92 20.43 -10.58
C HIS A 77 -13.49 21.81 -10.09
N PHE A 78 -13.36 22.73 -11.04
CA PHE A 78 -13.23 24.17 -10.83
C PHE A 78 -14.38 24.90 -11.52
N ILE A 79 -14.89 25.94 -10.87
CA ILE A 79 -16.01 26.74 -11.36
C ILE A 79 -15.58 28.17 -11.68
N ASP A 80 -16.28 28.81 -12.60
CA ASP A 80 -16.15 30.24 -12.92
C ASP A 80 -14.72 30.71 -13.22
N LEU A 81 -13.95 29.87 -13.90
CA LEU A 81 -12.63 30.24 -14.38
C LEU A 81 -12.74 31.03 -15.69
N PRO A 82 -11.97 32.12 -15.85
CA PRO A 82 -11.93 32.85 -17.12
C PRO A 82 -11.34 31.99 -18.24
N GLU A 83 -11.61 32.37 -19.49
CA GLU A 83 -10.96 31.75 -20.64
C GLU A 83 -9.44 31.84 -20.57
N GLY A 84 -8.78 30.85 -21.16
CA GLY A 84 -7.34 30.78 -21.30
C GLY A 84 -6.76 29.44 -20.89
N GLU A 85 -5.44 29.40 -20.89
CA GLU A 85 -4.65 28.22 -20.60
C GLU A 85 -4.35 28.10 -19.10
N TYR A 86 -4.47 26.88 -18.58
CA TYR A 86 -4.27 26.54 -17.19
C TYR A 86 -3.35 25.34 -17.09
N LYS A 87 -2.40 25.40 -16.16
CA LYS A 87 -1.59 24.26 -15.75
C LYS A 87 -2.05 23.79 -14.38
N LEU A 88 -2.45 22.53 -14.28
CA LEU A 88 -2.85 21.87 -13.05
C LEU A 88 -1.71 20.99 -12.55
N ALA A 89 -1.44 21.02 -11.25
CA ALA A 89 -0.56 20.09 -10.56
C ALA A 89 -1.37 19.28 -9.55
N VAL A 90 -1.16 17.98 -9.52
CA VAL A 90 -1.85 17.03 -8.64
C VAL A 90 -0.85 16.34 -7.75
N SER A 91 -1.20 16.25 -6.47
CA SER A 91 -0.44 15.57 -5.44
C SER A 91 -1.40 14.92 -4.44
N LEU A 92 -0.96 13.88 -3.74
CA LEU A 92 -1.74 13.28 -2.66
C LEU A 92 -1.11 13.64 -1.30
N PRO A 93 -1.49 14.77 -0.68
CA PRO A 93 -0.97 15.14 0.63
C PRO A 93 -1.37 14.10 1.68
N GLY A 94 -0.46 13.79 2.60
CA GLY A 94 -0.71 12.81 3.66
C GLY A 94 -0.41 11.35 3.28
N SER A 95 -0.17 11.03 2.01
CA SER A 95 0.24 9.68 1.58
C SER A 95 1.76 9.44 1.63
N GLY A 96 2.51 10.27 2.35
CA GLY A 96 3.97 10.20 2.40
C GLY A 96 4.59 10.24 1.00
N THR A 97 5.38 9.22 0.68
CA THR A 97 6.07 9.06 -0.61
C THR A 97 5.49 7.96 -1.48
N ARG A 98 4.25 7.52 -1.18
CA ARG A 98 3.54 6.44 -1.88
C ARG A 98 3.06 6.79 -3.28
N TYR A 99 2.98 8.09 -3.58
CA TYR A 99 2.64 8.62 -4.89
C TYR A 99 3.58 9.75 -5.28
N GLY A 100 3.84 9.86 -6.58
CA GLY A 100 4.48 11.02 -7.18
C GLY A 100 3.51 12.20 -7.34
N GLU A 101 3.91 13.11 -8.21
CA GLU A 101 3.12 14.27 -8.60
C GLU A 101 2.90 14.20 -10.11
N ALA A 102 1.80 14.77 -10.58
CA ALA A 102 1.46 14.82 -11.99
C ALA A 102 1.02 16.23 -12.36
N GLU A 103 1.28 16.62 -13.61
CA GLU A 103 0.83 17.90 -14.14
C GLU A 103 0.07 17.67 -15.44
N THR A 104 -0.90 18.53 -15.72
CA THR A 104 -1.60 18.58 -17.00
C THR A 104 -1.93 20.02 -17.38
N THR A 105 -2.08 20.27 -18.68
CA THR A 105 -2.48 21.56 -19.20
C THR A 105 -3.86 21.46 -19.82
N VAL A 106 -4.73 22.42 -19.53
CA VAL A 106 -6.08 22.51 -20.09
C VAL A 106 -6.37 23.92 -20.57
N ASN A 107 -7.17 24.02 -21.63
CA ASN A 107 -7.58 25.30 -22.18
C ASN A 107 -9.09 25.48 -22.01
N ILE A 108 -9.48 26.58 -21.38
CA ILE A 108 -10.88 26.95 -21.18
C ILE A 108 -11.30 27.89 -22.30
N SER A 109 -12.40 27.56 -22.96
CA SER A 109 -13.02 28.39 -24.02
C SER A 109 -14.50 28.55 -23.73
N SER A 110 -15.11 29.60 -24.28
CA SER A 110 -16.54 29.87 -24.18
C SER A 110 -17.21 29.86 -25.56
N ASP A 111 -18.53 29.74 -25.53
CA ASP A 111 -19.43 30.00 -26.65
C ASP A 111 -20.43 31.05 -26.19
N GLY A 112 -20.10 32.32 -26.48
CA GLY A 112 -20.79 33.47 -25.86
C GLY A 112 -20.62 33.46 -24.34
N ASP A 113 -21.74 33.48 -23.61
CA ASP A 113 -21.77 33.51 -22.14
C ASP A 113 -21.63 32.13 -21.48
N LYS A 114 -21.51 31.05 -22.26
CA LYS A 114 -21.41 29.67 -21.76
C LYS A 114 -19.97 29.18 -21.83
N ILE A 115 -19.42 28.77 -20.69
CA ILE A 115 -18.11 28.12 -20.62
C ILE A 115 -18.24 26.70 -21.16
N LYS A 116 -17.35 26.30 -22.06
CA LYS A 116 -17.19 24.91 -22.48
C LYS A 116 -16.37 24.19 -21.42
N LEU A 117 -16.91 23.08 -20.92
CA LEU A 117 -16.23 22.23 -19.96
C LEU A 117 -14.90 21.72 -20.53
N ALA A 118 -13.80 22.02 -19.85
CA ALA A 118 -12.51 21.41 -20.12
C ALA A 118 -12.35 20.13 -19.28
N ALA A 119 -12.13 19.00 -19.95
CA ALA A 119 -11.85 17.72 -19.30
C ALA A 119 -10.36 17.64 -18.88
N ALA A 120 -10.11 17.18 -17.66
CA ALA A 120 -8.78 17.14 -17.05
C ALA A 120 -8.55 15.84 -16.26
N ASP A 121 -8.59 14.69 -16.93
CA ASP A 121 -8.27 13.42 -16.26
C ASP A 121 -6.76 13.32 -15.99
N ILE A 122 -6.41 12.94 -14.76
CA ILE A 122 -5.03 12.97 -14.28
C ILE A 122 -4.72 11.65 -13.58
N SER A 123 -3.61 11.05 -13.98
CA SER A 123 -3.09 9.82 -13.40
C SER A 123 -1.93 10.14 -12.46
N LEU A 124 -2.05 9.82 -11.17
CA LEU A 124 -0.95 9.91 -10.23
C LEU A 124 -0.09 8.64 -10.31
N PRO A 125 1.23 8.77 -10.52
CA PRO A 125 2.09 7.61 -10.56
C PRO A 125 2.33 7.09 -9.13
N PRO A 126 2.04 5.80 -8.83
CA PRO A 126 2.34 5.23 -7.53
C PRO A 126 3.83 4.88 -7.40
N THR A 127 4.30 4.78 -6.16
CA THR A 127 5.56 4.10 -5.86
C THR A 127 5.25 2.62 -5.71
N ALA A 128 5.73 1.79 -6.64
CA ALA A 128 5.27 0.42 -6.77
C ALA A 128 6.36 -0.55 -7.26
N ILE A 129 6.08 -1.84 -7.13
CA ILE A 129 6.83 -2.91 -7.76
C ILE A 129 5.84 -3.82 -8.47
N LYS A 130 6.15 -4.24 -9.70
CA LYS A 130 5.42 -5.26 -10.43
C LYS A 130 6.37 -6.25 -11.08
N GLY A 131 5.85 -7.37 -11.55
CA GLY A 131 6.64 -8.35 -12.28
C GLY A 131 5.97 -9.71 -12.28
N LYS A 132 6.76 -10.74 -12.55
CA LYS A 132 6.33 -12.14 -12.63
C LYS A 132 7.12 -13.02 -11.68
N VAL A 133 6.46 -14.02 -11.12
CA VAL A 133 7.07 -15.11 -10.34
C VAL A 133 6.95 -16.40 -11.14
N ILE A 134 8.08 -17.02 -11.45
CA ILE A 134 8.16 -18.29 -12.19
C ILE A 134 9.02 -19.32 -11.44
N ASN A 135 8.88 -20.60 -11.76
CA ASN A 135 9.80 -21.65 -11.30
C ASN A 135 10.93 -21.89 -12.32
N ASN A 136 11.79 -22.88 -12.05
CA ASN A 136 12.89 -23.24 -12.94
C ASN A 136 12.45 -23.76 -14.33
N ASP A 137 11.21 -24.22 -14.46
CA ASP A 137 10.62 -24.67 -15.73
C ASP A 137 9.89 -23.55 -16.47
N ASN A 138 10.09 -22.29 -16.08
CA ASN A 138 9.38 -21.11 -16.58
C ASN A 138 7.85 -21.15 -16.39
N THR A 139 7.37 -21.99 -15.47
CA THR A 139 5.95 -22.07 -15.11
C THR A 139 5.61 -21.00 -14.09
N ALA A 140 4.45 -20.36 -14.22
CA ALA A 140 3.98 -19.35 -13.29
C ALA A 140 3.79 -19.93 -11.89
N VAL A 141 4.36 -19.27 -10.88
CA VAL A 141 4.10 -19.61 -9.47
C VAL A 141 2.95 -18.75 -8.99
N VAL A 142 1.80 -19.38 -8.79
CA VAL A 142 0.56 -18.76 -8.34
C VAL A 142 0.55 -18.65 -6.82
N MET A 143 -0.07 -17.60 -6.26
CA MET A 143 -0.16 -17.38 -4.81
C MET A 143 1.21 -17.30 -4.11
N ALA A 144 2.27 -16.92 -4.84
CA ALA A 144 3.52 -16.52 -4.21
C ALA A 144 3.29 -15.20 -3.48
N LYS A 145 3.68 -15.11 -2.20
CA LYS A 145 3.62 -13.88 -1.42
C LYS A 145 4.84 -13.03 -1.75
N ILE A 146 4.62 -11.79 -2.20
CA ILE A 146 5.66 -10.78 -2.41
C ILE A 146 5.52 -9.74 -1.31
N GLN A 147 6.58 -9.50 -0.55
CA GLN A 147 6.57 -8.56 0.57
C GLN A 147 7.86 -7.73 0.62
N VAL A 148 7.77 -6.49 1.07
CA VAL A 148 8.96 -5.68 1.39
C VAL A 148 9.32 -5.90 2.85
N VAL A 149 10.55 -6.35 3.12
CA VAL A 149 11.03 -6.67 4.47
C VAL A 149 11.05 -5.41 5.35
N GLY A 150 10.55 -5.55 6.59
CA GLY A 150 10.43 -4.43 7.52
C GLY A 150 9.24 -3.49 7.22
N SER A 151 8.39 -3.87 6.26
CA SER A 151 7.15 -3.17 5.92
C SER A 151 5.94 -4.07 6.19
N GLY A 152 4.75 -3.48 6.24
CA GLY A 152 3.48 -4.23 6.33
C GLY A 152 2.90 -4.61 4.97
N GLU A 153 3.49 -4.07 3.90
CA GLU A 153 2.99 -4.13 2.53
C GLU A 153 3.37 -5.47 1.86
N TYR A 154 2.36 -6.16 1.34
CA TYR A 154 2.53 -7.39 0.58
C TYR A 154 1.42 -7.55 -0.46
N THR A 155 1.67 -8.41 -1.44
CA THR A 155 0.70 -8.84 -2.45
C THR A 155 0.91 -10.32 -2.78
N PHE A 156 0.04 -10.88 -3.61
CA PHE A 156 0.19 -12.23 -4.14
C PHE A 156 0.29 -12.22 -5.66
N SER A 157 1.05 -13.17 -6.21
CA SER A 157 1.00 -13.43 -7.64
C SER A 157 -0.33 -14.06 -8.05
N ASN A 158 -0.84 -13.65 -9.21
CA ASN A 158 -2.08 -14.16 -9.80
C ASN A 158 -1.87 -15.50 -10.54
N GLY A 159 -2.89 -15.97 -11.25
CA GLY A 159 -2.83 -17.23 -12.03
C GLY A 159 -1.78 -17.26 -13.15
N GLU A 160 -1.34 -16.09 -13.61
CA GLU A 160 -0.26 -15.94 -14.60
C GLU A 160 1.11 -15.71 -13.94
N GLY A 161 1.18 -15.75 -12.61
CA GLY A 161 2.38 -15.46 -11.83
C GLY A 161 2.69 -13.96 -11.75
N GLN A 162 1.85 -13.09 -12.31
CA GLN A 162 2.05 -11.64 -12.27
C GLN A 162 1.65 -11.08 -10.91
N TYR A 163 2.34 -10.03 -10.47
CA TYR A 163 2.00 -9.32 -9.26
C TYR A 163 2.15 -7.81 -9.42
N LEU A 164 1.42 -7.08 -8.58
CA LEU A 164 1.51 -5.64 -8.42
C LEU A 164 1.43 -5.30 -6.93
N LEU A 165 2.47 -4.67 -6.41
CA LEU A 165 2.57 -4.16 -5.05
C LEU A 165 2.69 -2.64 -5.10
N ILE A 166 1.61 -1.95 -4.79
CA ILE A 166 1.51 -0.48 -4.80
C ILE A 166 1.63 0.12 -3.40
N GLY A 167 1.74 1.44 -3.37
CA GLY A 167 1.66 2.23 -2.14
C GLY A 167 2.91 2.07 -1.29
N LEU A 168 4.07 1.87 -1.88
CA LEU A 168 5.32 1.67 -1.15
C LEU A 168 5.93 3.02 -0.75
N GLU A 169 6.45 3.10 0.47
CA GLU A 169 7.28 4.26 0.86
C GLU A 169 8.67 4.14 0.24
N THR A 170 9.23 5.28 -0.16
CA THR A 170 10.61 5.38 -0.60
C THR A 170 11.58 5.20 0.58
N SER A 171 12.84 4.96 0.24
CA SER A 171 13.92 4.89 1.22
C SER A 171 15.20 5.43 0.58
N SER A 172 16.06 6.06 1.38
CA SER A 172 17.41 6.44 0.93
C SER A 172 18.33 5.22 0.74
N GLN A 173 17.95 4.05 1.26
CA GLN A 173 18.67 2.79 1.12
C GLN A 173 17.85 1.79 0.30
N LYS A 174 18.54 0.82 -0.30
CA LYS A 174 17.88 -0.30 -0.96
C LYS A 174 17.09 -1.11 0.07
N ARG A 175 15.84 -1.44 -0.25
CA ARG A 175 14.99 -2.34 0.53
C ARG A 175 15.07 -3.77 -0.01
N THR A 176 14.81 -4.75 0.85
CA THR A 176 14.74 -6.14 0.45
C THR A 176 13.30 -6.49 0.12
N VAL A 177 13.06 -6.96 -1.11
CA VAL A 177 11.82 -7.60 -1.52
C VAL A 177 12.02 -9.11 -1.36
N GLN A 178 11.08 -9.76 -0.71
CA GLN A 178 11.13 -11.19 -0.44
C GLN A 178 9.91 -11.87 -1.07
N VAL A 179 10.15 -13.00 -1.72
CA VAL A 179 9.11 -13.83 -2.32
C VAL A 179 9.13 -15.21 -1.68
N SER A 180 7.96 -15.67 -1.24
CA SER A 180 7.76 -17.00 -0.67
C SER A 180 6.54 -17.69 -1.28
N ALA A 181 6.64 -18.99 -1.47
CA ALA A 181 5.54 -19.83 -1.92
C ALA A 181 5.68 -21.22 -1.30
N ARG A 182 4.55 -21.91 -1.10
CA ARG A 182 4.55 -23.28 -0.56
C ARG A 182 5.30 -24.21 -1.52
N GLY A 183 6.21 -25.01 -1.00
CA GLY A 183 7.01 -25.94 -1.82
C GLY A 183 8.22 -25.30 -2.50
N TYR A 184 8.48 -24.01 -2.26
CA TYR A 184 9.61 -23.29 -2.83
C TYR A 184 10.55 -22.75 -1.74
N ARG A 185 11.83 -22.66 -2.08
CA ARG A 185 12.82 -21.92 -1.31
C ARG A 185 12.52 -20.42 -1.38
N LEU A 186 12.86 -19.73 -0.29
CA LEU A 186 12.73 -18.29 -0.22
C LEU A 186 13.66 -17.60 -1.24
N SER A 187 13.15 -16.59 -1.94
CA SER A 187 13.95 -15.75 -2.83
C SER A 187 13.84 -14.28 -2.41
N SER A 188 14.89 -13.50 -2.64
CA SER A 188 14.92 -12.08 -2.28
C SER A 188 15.79 -11.26 -3.22
N GLN A 189 15.42 -10.00 -3.42
CA GLN A 189 16.20 -9.03 -4.19
C GLN A 189 16.22 -7.66 -3.50
N HIS A 190 17.30 -6.89 -3.73
CA HIS A 190 17.40 -5.52 -3.25
C HIS A 190 16.90 -4.53 -4.31
N VAL A 191 15.98 -3.65 -3.92
CA VAL A 191 15.39 -2.62 -4.79
C VAL A 191 15.59 -1.23 -4.21
N GLN A 192 15.92 -0.27 -5.07
CA GLN A 192 15.82 1.15 -4.75
C GLN A 192 14.42 1.65 -5.11
N LEU A 193 13.69 2.17 -4.12
CA LEU A 193 12.34 2.71 -4.30
C LEU A 193 12.39 4.23 -4.43
N ASN A 194 11.92 4.74 -5.56
CA ASN A 194 11.85 6.17 -5.85
C ASN A 194 10.40 6.62 -5.93
N ARG A 195 10.15 7.87 -5.53
CA ARG A 195 8.79 8.39 -5.38
C ARG A 195 8.10 8.43 -6.74
N GLY A 196 6.91 7.85 -6.83
CA GLY A 196 6.12 7.81 -8.06
C GLY A 196 6.75 6.98 -9.17
N GLU A 197 7.61 6.02 -8.82
CA GLU A 197 8.19 5.09 -9.80
C GLU A 197 7.67 3.66 -9.55
N THR A 198 7.27 3.00 -10.63
CA THR A 198 7.01 1.55 -10.64
C THR A 198 8.24 0.79 -11.14
N LYS A 199 8.83 -0.05 -10.30
CA LYS A 199 9.93 -0.96 -10.69
C LYS A 199 9.38 -2.28 -11.22
N ILE A 200 10.01 -2.82 -12.27
CA ILE A 200 9.74 -4.19 -12.76
C ILE A 200 10.79 -5.12 -12.17
N ILE A 201 10.36 -6.14 -11.42
CA ILE A 201 11.23 -7.11 -10.76
C ILE A 201 10.64 -8.50 -10.92
N ASP A 202 11.33 -9.36 -11.65
CA ASP A 202 10.92 -10.75 -11.81
C ASP A 202 11.65 -11.65 -10.81
N PHE A 203 10.98 -12.71 -10.39
CA PHE A 203 11.53 -13.71 -9.48
C PHE A 203 11.43 -15.10 -10.07
N GLN A 204 12.54 -15.84 -9.97
CA GLN A 204 12.57 -17.28 -10.21
C GLN A 204 12.71 -17.99 -8.87
N LEU A 205 11.77 -18.91 -8.57
CA LEU A 205 11.77 -19.71 -7.36
C LEU A 205 12.28 -21.14 -7.63
N GLN A 206 13.05 -21.65 -6.68
CA GLN A 206 13.56 -23.02 -6.70
C GLN A 206 12.70 -23.89 -5.81
N GLU A 207 12.30 -25.07 -6.28
CA GLU A 207 11.51 -26.02 -5.50
C GLU A 207 12.30 -26.58 -4.32
N LEU A 208 11.59 -26.92 -3.24
CA LEU A 208 12.14 -27.66 -2.12
C LEU A 208 12.27 -29.13 -2.53
N SER A 209 13.45 -29.53 -2.99
CA SER A 209 13.78 -30.94 -3.13
C SER A 209 13.99 -31.56 -1.75
N ILE A 210 13.07 -32.42 -1.32
CA ILE A 210 13.33 -33.36 -0.23
C ILE A 210 14.06 -34.53 -0.88
N THR A 211 15.38 -34.61 -0.71
CA THR A 211 16.12 -35.81 -1.09
C THR A 211 15.74 -36.94 -0.13
N LEU A 212 15.20 -38.04 -0.66
CA LEU A 212 14.74 -39.21 0.10
C LEU A 212 15.82 -39.80 1.03
N GLY A 213 17.10 -39.48 0.81
CA GLY A 213 18.22 -39.91 1.66
C GLY A 213 18.30 -39.26 3.05
N GLU A 214 17.59 -38.15 3.31
CA GLU A 214 17.58 -37.49 4.63
C GLU A 214 16.41 -37.96 5.52
N ALA A 215 15.39 -38.61 4.93
CA ALA A 215 14.25 -39.15 5.68
C ALA A 215 14.56 -40.51 6.35
N GLN A 216 15.60 -41.22 5.91
CA GLN A 216 16.06 -42.47 6.53
C GLN A 216 16.96 -42.23 7.75
N THR A 217 17.78 -41.17 7.74
CA THR A 217 18.66 -40.85 8.88
C THR A 217 17.89 -40.41 10.13
N ALA A 218 16.70 -39.82 9.96
CA ALA A 218 15.85 -39.42 11.09
C ALA A 218 15.00 -40.57 11.67
N PHE A 219 14.90 -41.72 10.99
CA PHE A 219 14.18 -42.90 11.48
C PHE A 219 15.10 -43.98 12.08
N GLU A 220 16.41 -43.92 11.83
CA GLU A 220 17.39 -44.86 12.39
C GLU A 220 18.09 -44.37 13.67
N GLU A 221 18.10 -43.07 13.98
CA GLU A 221 18.66 -42.57 15.26
C GLU A 221 17.78 -42.83 16.49
N ASP A 222 16.51 -43.24 16.33
CA ASP A 222 15.58 -43.49 17.45
C ASP A 222 15.53 -44.97 17.90
N ILE A 223 16.39 -45.85 17.34
CA ILE A 223 16.41 -47.29 17.69
C ILE A 223 17.80 -47.80 18.15
N SER A 224 18.83 -46.94 18.25
CA SER A 224 20.18 -47.35 18.69
C SER A 224 20.54 -46.94 20.13
N THR A 225 19.57 -46.87 21.06
CA THR A 225 19.89 -46.67 22.48
C THR A 225 19.04 -47.53 23.41
N THR A 226 19.03 -48.86 23.22
CA THR A 226 18.77 -49.76 24.35
C THR A 226 19.47 -51.11 24.15
N GLU A 227 20.79 -51.11 24.26
CA GLU A 227 21.55 -52.33 24.55
C GLU A 227 21.71 -52.44 26.07
N ILE A 228 20.92 -53.31 26.72
CA ILE A 228 21.26 -53.88 28.03
C ILE A 228 21.09 -55.40 27.92
N LYS A 229 22.22 -56.09 27.79
CA LYS A 229 22.39 -57.50 28.15
C LYS A 229 23.12 -57.55 29.49
N GLU A 230 22.55 -58.22 30.47
CA GLU A 230 23.23 -58.94 31.57
C GLU A 230 22.13 -59.79 32.26
N GLU A 231 22.02 -61.07 31.95
CA GLU A 231 22.75 -62.23 32.50
C GLU A 231 22.22 -62.68 33.89
N ILE A 232 21.81 -63.95 33.93
CA ILE A 232 21.16 -64.66 35.03
C ILE A 232 22.24 -65.49 35.75
N GLN A 233 22.38 -65.44 37.08
CA GLN A 233 22.10 -66.54 38.04
C GLN A 233 22.60 -66.31 39.50
N GLU A 234 21.76 -66.80 40.42
CA GLU A 234 21.98 -67.29 41.80
C GLU A 234 22.35 -66.36 42.98
N GLY A 235 21.40 -66.30 43.92
CA GLY A 235 21.65 -66.83 45.28
C GLY A 235 22.00 -65.81 46.37
N ILE A 236 21.00 -65.49 47.20
CA ILE A 236 21.00 -65.54 48.69
C ILE A 236 19.95 -64.54 49.24
N LEU A 237 18.87 -65.10 49.80
CA LEU A 237 17.92 -64.48 50.75
C LEU A 237 18.65 -64.15 52.07
N PRO A 238 18.20 -63.19 52.92
CA PRO A 238 16.85 -63.30 53.48
C PRO A 238 16.12 -62.04 54.05
N LYS A 239 14.85 -62.30 54.41
CA LYS A 239 14.03 -61.76 55.52
C LYS A 239 13.33 -60.38 55.38
N ASN A 240 12.06 -60.48 54.99
CA ASN A 240 10.86 -60.10 55.76
C ASN A 240 10.96 -58.91 56.74
N ILE A 241 10.14 -57.86 56.53
CA ILE A 241 9.13 -57.39 57.49
C ILE A 241 8.05 -56.56 56.77
N ARG A 242 6.82 -56.94 57.10
CA ARG A 242 5.49 -56.48 56.72
C ARG A 242 5.18 -55.05 57.21
N LYS A 243 4.46 -54.25 56.42
CA LYS A 243 3.16 -53.62 56.77
C LYS A 243 2.66 -52.65 55.67
N GLU A 244 1.60 -53.06 55.00
CA GLU A 244 0.57 -52.22 54.35
C GLU A 244 -0.40 -51.61 55.41
N PRO A 245 -1.43 -50.78 55.09
CA PRO A 245 -1.58 -49.75 54.03
C PRO A 245 -2.34 -48.46 54.50
N GLN A 246 -2.65 -47.56 53.54
CA GLN A 246 -3.82 -46.63 53.44
C GLN A 246 -3.70 -45.13 53.91
N PRO A 247 -4.54 -44.21 53.37
CA PRO A 247 -4.13 -42.92 52.76
C PRO A 247 -4.76 -41.69 53.46
N ARG A 248 -4.43 -40.45 53.03
CA ARG A 248 -5.22 -39.24 53.37
C ARG A 248 -5.06 -38.07 52.38
N THR A 249 -6.11 -37.88 51.58
CA THR A 249 -6.85 -36.64 51.26
C THR A 249 -6.20 -35.24 51.37
N SER A 250 -6.32 -34.49 50.27
CA SER A 250 -6.92 -33.13 50.14
C SER A 250 -6.25 -31.92 50.83
N LYS A 251 -5.91 -30.89 50.05
CA LYS A 251 -6.76 -29.68 49.88
C LYS A 251 -6.13 -28.62 48.95
N ARG A 252 -7.01 -28.06 48.11
CA ARG A 252 -6.92 -26.78 47.40
C ARG A 252 -6.40 -25.65 48.30
N ASN A 253 -5.70 -24.68 47.71
CA ASN A 253 -5.91 -23.29 48.09
C ASN A 253 -5.73 -22.33 46.91
N ILE A 254 -6.84 -21.66 46.59
CA ILE A 254 -6.96 -20.50 45.73
C ILE A 254 -6.68 -19.27 46.62
N LYS A 255 -5.84 -18.34 46.19
CA LYS A 255 -5.89 -16.96 46.71
C LYS A 255 -5.89 -15.96 45.56
N LYS A 256 -6.98 -15.20 45.51
CA LYS A 256 -7.21 -13.99 44.72
C LYS A 256 -6.68 -12.76 45.46
N LYS A 257 -6.25 -11.76 44.66
CA LYS A 257 -6.45 -10.29 44.81
C LYS A 257 -5.66 -9.56 45.92
N PRO A 258 -5.49 -8.21 45.85
CA PRO A 258 -6.29 -7.17 45.14
C PRO A 258 -5.92 -6.94 43.68
#